data_AF-A0A2A6NZI2-F1
#
_entry.id   AF-A0A2A6NZI2-F1
#
_cell.length_a   1.000
_cell.length_b   1.000
_cell.length_c   1.000
_cell.angle_alpha   90.00
_cell.angle_beta   90.00
_cell.angle_gamma   90.00
#
_symmetry.space_group_name_H-M   'P 1'
#
loop_
_entity.id
_entity.type
_entity.pdbx_description
1 polymer ?
#
loop_
_entity_poly.entity_id
_entity_poly.type
_entity_poly.pdbx_seq_one_letter_code
_entity_poly.pdbx_strand_id
1 'polypeptide(L)'
;MNATTAKLIVLNTCWAALVVWAAVMGYVQFVFTHDISGLSYIISALLVVAIAAAFAGRVNFLPHAKIWFVMLGLIGNICGFIVALQGMAGGSLTDADGLMKLATALLDGMSVAFCSTLVGAIAALWTSTNGWLLGLAASE
;
A
#
# COMPACT_ATOMS: atom_id res chain seq x y z
N MET A 1 -26.09 18.11 7.46
CA MET A 1 -24.81 17.37 7.50
C MET A 1 -24.43 17.20 8.96
N ASN A 2 -24.25 15.97 9.45
CA ASN A 2 -23.91 15.73 10.85
C ASN A 2 -22.45 16.13 11.10
N ALA A 3 -22.13 16.61 12.31
CA ALA A 3 -20.79 17.09 12.66
C ALA A 3 -19.70 16.03 12.41
N THR A 4 -20.01 14.75 12.65
CA THR A 4 -19.11 13.61 12.37
C THR A 4 -18.83 13.46 10.89
N THR A 5 -19.85 13.56 10.03
CA THR A 5 -19.68 13.50 8.56
C THR A 5 -18.81 14.65 8.06
N ALA A 6 -18.99 15.86 8.60
CA ALA A 6 -18.16 17.01 8.24
C ALA A 6 -16.68 16.79 8.58
N LYS A 7 -16.39 16.28 9.79
CA LYS A 7 -15.01 15.94 10.18
C LYS A 7 -14.40 14.84 9.29
N LEU A 8 -15.22 13.85 8.91
CA LEU A 8 -14.77 12.75 8.05
C LEU A 8 -14.43 13.25 6.65
N ILE A 9 -15.22 14.17 6.10
CA ILE A 9 -14.89 14.86 4.84
C ILE A 9 -13.54 15.56 4.97
N VAL A 10 -13.37 16.43 5.97
CA VAL A 10 -12.13 17.20 6.17
C VAL A 10 -10.91 16.28 6.28
N LEU A 11 -10.99 15.22 7.10
CA LEU A 11 -9.89 14.28 7.27
C LEU A 11 -9.51 13.58 5.96
N ASN A 12 -10.50 13.07 5.21
CA ASN A 12 -10.22 12.38 3.94
C ASN A 12 -9.74 13.36 2.86
N THR A 13 -10.17 14.63 2.89
CA THR A 13 -9.62 15.67 2.01
C THR A 13 -8.16 15.97 2.34
N CYS A 14 -7.76 16.02 3.61
CA CYS A 14 -6.36 16.19 3.99
C CYS A 14 -5.49 15.04 3.48
N TRP A 15 -5.93 13.80 3.66
CA TRP A 15 -5.22 12.63 3.12
C TRP A 15 -5.15 12.64 1.59
N ALA A 16 -6.25 12.96 0.92
CA ALA A 16 -6.26 13.08 -0.53
C ALA A 16 -5.30 14.17 -1.02
N ALA A 17 -5.21 15.30 -0.32
CA ALA A 17 -4.26 16.37 -0.63
C ALA A 17 -2.79 15.89 -0.48
N LEU A 18 -2.49 15.09 0.54
CA LEU A 18 -1.16 14.47 0.69
C LEU A 18 -0.84 13.52 -0.46
N VAL A 19 -1.80 12.71 -0.91
CA VAL A 19 -1.62 11.83 -2.07
C VAL A 19 -1.43 12.63 -3.35
N VAL A 20 -2.20 13.69 -3.57
CA VAL A 20 -2.03 14.58 -4.73
C VAL A 20 -0.66 15.24 -4.71
N TRP A 21 -0.22 15.75 -3.56
CA TRP A 21 1.12 16.31 -3.41
C TRP A 21 2.20 15.26 -3.72
N ALA A 22 2.08 14.05 -3.17
CA ALA A 22 3.01 12.96 -3.45
C ALA A 22 2.98 12.55 -4.94
N ALA A 23 1.84 12.67 -5.61
CA ALA A 23 1.72 12.43 -7.04
C ALA A 23 2.44 13.50 -7.87
N VAL A 24 2.31 14.77 -7.51
CA VAL A 24 3.02 15.88 -8.17
C VAL A 24 4.54 15.73 -8.00
N MET A 25 5.00 15.23 -6.86
CA MET A 25 6.42 14.93 -6.62
C MET A 25 6.90 13.63 -7.31
N GLY A 26 6.01 12.89 -7.98
CA GLY A 26 6.33 11.65 -8.69
C GLY A 26 6.42 10.40 -7.80
N TYR A 27 6.26 10.50 -6.48
CA TYR A 27 6.36 9.36 -5.56
C TYR A 27 5.27 8.32 -5.80
N VAL A 28 4.04 8.77 -6.11
CA VAL A 28 2.95 7.87 -6.47
C VAL A 28 3.29 7.09 -7.74
N GLN A 29 3.78 7.77 -8.77
CA GLN A 29 4.18 7.11 -10.03
C GLN A 29 5.32 6.12 -9.81
N PHE A 30 6.30 6.47 -8.97
CA PHE A 30 7.38 5.57 -8.59
C PHE A 30 6.85 4.26 -8.01
N VAL A 31 5.97 4.35 -7.00
CA VAL A 31 5.38 3.19 -6.32
C VAL A 31 4.59 2.30 -7.29
N PHE A 32 3.74 2.88 -8.12
CA PHE A 32 2.86 2.12 -9.02
C PHE A 32 3.53 1.60 -10.28
N THR A 33 4.62 2.23 -10.73
CA THR A 33 5.39 1.78 -11.91
C THR A 33 6.36 0.66 -11.55
N HIS A 34 6.94 0.70 -10.35
CA HIS A 34 7.92 -0.30 -9.94
C HIS A 34 7.34 -1.43 -9.08
N ASP A 35 6.03 -1.44 -8.84
CA ASP A 35 5.30 -2.61 -8.34
C ASP A 35 4.74 -3.43 -9.51
N ILE A 36 5.60 -4.27 -10.08
CA ILE A 36 5.23 -5.19 -11.16
C ILE A 36 4.21 -6.26 -10.74
N SER A 37 4.02 -6.49 -9.44
CA SER A 37 3.06 -7.49 -8.94
C SER A 37 1.61 -7.02 -9.03
N GLY A 38 1.39 -5.71 -9.11
CA GLY A 38 0.05 -5.10 -9.10
C GLY A 38 -0.62 -5.04 -7.72
N LEU A 39 0.02 -5.49 -6.65
CA LEU A 39 -0.54 -5.49 -5.30
C LEU A 39 -0.91 -4.10 -4.79
N SER A 40 -0.08 -3.09 -5.09
CA SER A 40 -0.32 -1.69 -4.72
C SER A 40 -1.63 -1.15 -5.30
N TYR A 41 -2.00 -1.57 -6.52
CA TYR A 41 -3.28 -1.20 -7.12
C TYR A 41 -4.45 -1.84 -6.37
N ILE A 42 -4.32 -3.12 -6.00
CA ILE A 42 -5.35 -3.85 -5.23
C ILE A 42 -5.56 -3.19 -3.86
N ILE A 43 -4.47 -2.91 -3.14
CA ILE A 43 -4.52 -2.24 -1.83
C ILE A 43 -5.20 -0.87 -1.94
N SER A 44 -4.86 -0.10 -2.98
CA SER A 44 -5.44 1.23 -3.20
C SER A 44 -6.93 1.17 -3.55
N ALA A 45 -7.33 0.20 -4.37
CA ALA A 45 -8.75 -0.03 -4.67
C ALA A 45 -9.54 -0.39 -3.40
N LEU A 46 -8.99 -1.29 -2.57
CA LEU A 46 -9.58 -1.66 -1.29
C LEU A 46 -9.68 -0.47 -0.32
N LEU A 47 -8.70 0.44 -0.33
CA LEU A 47 -8.75 1.67 0.45
C LEU A 47 -9.91 2.58 0.00
N VAL A 48 -10.09 2.77 -1.30
CA VAL A 48 -11.22 3.54 -1.85
C VAL A 48 -12.55 2.92 -1.41
N VAL A 49 -12.68 1.60 -1.51
CA VAL A 49 -13.87 0.87 -1.03
C VAL A 49 -14.08 1.07 0.47
N ALA A 50 -13.01 1.02 1.27
CA ALA A 50 -13.09 1.19 2.71
C ALA A 50 -13.56 2.60 3.09
N ILE A 51 -13.02 3.63 2.43
CA ILE A 51 -13.44 5.02 2.62
C ILE A 51 -14.91 5.19 2.21
N ALA A 52 -15.30 4.68 1.04
CA ALA A 52 -16.70 4.76 0.57
C ALA A 52 -17.66 4.07 1.56
N ALA A 53 -17.29 2.92 2.11
CA ALA A 53 -18.08 2.22 3.11
C ALA A 53 -18.18 3.01 4.43
N ALA A 54 -17.11 3.71 4.84
CA ALA A 54 -17.15 4.63 5.99
C ALA A 54 -18.15 5.78 5.78
N PHE A 55 -18.17 6.38 4.58
CA PHE A 55 -19.16 7.39 4.20
C PHE A 55 -20.60 6.86 4.16
N ALA A 56 -20.77 5.59 3.78
CA ALA A 56 -22.07 4.89 3.82
C ALA A 56 -22.48 4.44 5.24
N GLY A 57 -21.71 4.78 6.28
CA GLY A 57 -21.99 4.42 7.67
C GLY A 57 -21.66 2.98 8.05
N ARG A 58 -21.06 2.19 7.15
CA ARG A 58 -20.65 0.80 7.41
C ARG A 58 -19.30 0.77 8.11
N VAL A 59 -19.23 1.21 9.36
CA VAL A 59 -17.94 1.51 10.00
C VAL A 59 -17.31 0.36 10.80
N ASN A 60 -18.07 -0.71 11.06
CA ASN A 60 -17.65 -1.82 11.94
C ASN A 60 -16.40 -2.57 11.48
N PHE A 61 -16.07 -2.53 10.19
CA PHE A 61 -14.92 -3.25 9.63
C PHE A 61 -13.61 -2.43 9.65
N LEU A 62 -13.65 -1.11 9.87
CA LEU A 62 -12.45 -0.26 9.82
C LEU A 62 -11.32 -0.69 10.76
N PRO A 63 -11.59 -1.13 12.01
CA PRO A 63 -10.54 -1.59 12.91
C PRO A 63 -9.78 -2.81 12.35
N HIS A 64 -10.52 -3.74 11.71
CA HIS A 64 -9.93 -4.90 11.04
C HIS A 64 -9.22 -4.52 9.73
N ALA A 65 -9.78 -3.57 8.98
CA ALA A 65 -9.21 -3.11 7.71
C ALA A 65 -7.78 -2.61 7.87
N LYS A 66 -7.48 -1.88 8.95
CA LYS A 66 -6.12 -1.44 9.29
C LYS A 66 -5.14 -2.63 9.31
N ILE A 67 -5.49 -3.68 10.04
CA ILE A 67 -4.64 -4.88 10.18
C ILE A 67 -4.47 -5.56 8.84
N TRP A 68 -5.56 -5.71 8.08
CA TRP A 68 -5.52 -6.32 6.75
C TRP A 68 -4.63 -5.54 5.77
N PHE A 69 -4.65 -4.20 5.81
CA PHE A 69 -3.78 -3.41 4.95
C PHE A 69 -2.29 -3.60 5.26
N VAL A 70 -1.92 -3.69 6.55
CA VAL A 70 -0.54 -4.06 6.94
C VAL A 70 -0.19 -5.46 6.43
N MET A 71 -1.08 -6.43 6.62
CA MET A 71 -0.85 -7.81 6.17
C MET A 71 -0.73 -7.92 4.65
N LEU A 72 -1.54 -7.17 3.89
CA LEU A 72 -1.43 -7.07 2.43
C LEU A 72 -0.08 -6.47 2.01
N GLY A 73 0.43 -5.48 2.74
CA GLY A 73 1.78 -4.97 2.54
C GLY A 73 2.86 -6.04 2.80
N LEU A 74 2.71 -6.84 3.86
CA LEU A 74 3.63 -7.94 4.16
C LEU A 74 3.59 -9.07 3.11
N ILE A 75 2.41 -9.37 2.53
CA ILE A 75 2.28 -10.27 1.38
C ILE A 75 3.11 -9.75 0.20
N GLY A 76 3.14 -8.43 0.02
CA GLY A 76 4.01 -7.75 -0.92
C GLY A 76 5.49 -8.09 -0.79
N ASN A 77 6.02 -8.20 0.44
CA ASN A 77 7.40 -8.66 0.66
C ASN A 77 7.61 -10.09 0.17
N ILE A 78 6.67 -10.98 0.44
CA ILE A 78 6.73 -12.38 -0.02
C ILE A 78 6.74 -12.42 -1.55
N CYS A 79 5.84 -11.67 -2.21
CA CYS A 79 5.80 -11.57 -3.66
C CYS A 79 7.08 -10.99 -4.25
N GLY A 80 7.65 -9.94 -3.63
CA GLY A 80 8.92 -9.36 -4.05
C GLY A 80 10.08 -10.34 -3.97
N PHE A 81 10.18 -11.11 -2.89
CA PHE A 81 11.19 -12.17 -2.79
C PHE A 81 11.00 -13.27 -3.84
N ILE A 82 9.76 -13.65 -4.15
CA ILE A 82 9.48 -14.63 -5.22
C ILE A 82 9.95 -14.09 -6.58
N VAL A 83 9.65 -12.83 -6.90
CA VAL A 83 10.09 -12.18 -8.14
C VAL A 83 11.62 -12.17 -8.24
N ALA A 84 12.30 -11.78 -7.15
CA ALA A 84 13.76 -11.79 -7.09
C ALA A 84 14.34 -13.18 -7.35
N LEU A 85 13.83 -14.21 -6.66
CA LEU A 85 14.30 -15.59 -6.82
C LEU A 85 14.06 -16.13 -8.24
N GLN A 86 12.92 -15.82 -8.84
CA GLN A 86 12.60 -16.24 -10.21
C GLN A 86 13.55 -15.59 -11.23
N GLY A 87 13.90 -14.31 -11.06
CA GLY A 87 14.84 -13.62 -11.95
C GLY A 87 16.27 -14.16 -11.86
N MET A 88 16.65 -14.78 -10.73
CA MET A 88 17.98 -15.36 -10.54
C MET A 88 18.12 -16.79 -11.08
N ALA A 89 17.03 -17.49 -11.38
CA ALA A 89 17.02 -18.93 -11.71
C ALA A 89 17.76 -19.32 -13.01
N GLY A 90 18.36 -18.35 -13.73
CA GLY A 90 19.11 -18.59 -14.96
C GLY A 90 20.46 -17.86 -15.07
N GLY A 91 20.99 -17.28 -13.98
CA GLY A 91 22.27 -16.55 -13.99
C GLY A 91 23.45 -17.38 -13.47
N SER A 92 24.59 -17.35 -14.17
CA SER A 92 25.85 -17.87 -13.63
C SER A 92 26.52 -16.81 -12.75
N LEU A 93 26.94 -17.17 -11.53
CA LEU A 93 27.65 -16.25 -10.62
C LEU A 93 29.10 -15.97 -11.05
N THR A 94 29.61 -16.69 -12.04
CA THR A 94 31.03 -16.64 -12.45
C THR A 94 31.31 -15.60 -13.54
N ASP A 95 30.27 -15.07 -14.20
CA ASP A 95 30.39 -14.17 -15.33
C ASP A 95 29.75 -12.81 -15.02
N ALA A 96 30.36 -11.72 -15.50
CA ALA A 96 29.90 -10.35 -15.24
C ALA A 96 28.42 -10.12 -15.65
N ASP A 97 27.98 -10.74 -16.74
CA ASP A 97 26.59 -10.69 -17.21
C ASP A 97 25.60 -11.36 -16.24
N GLY A 98 26.01 -12.45 -15.59
CA GLY A 98 25.17 -13.13 -14.62
C GLY A 98 25.04 -12.35 -13.31
N LEU A 99 26.11 -11.66 -12.89
CA LEU A 99 26.06 -10.75 -11.75
C LEU A 99 25.12 -9.56 -12.00
N MET A 100 25.16 -8.99 -13.21
CA MET A 100 24.27 -7.88 -13.58
C MET A 100 22.79 -8.32 -13.61
N LYS A 101 22.49 -9.51 -14.16
CA LYS A 101 21.13 -10.09 -14.12
C LYS A 101 20.63 -10.32 -12.69
N LEU A 102 21.49 -10.81 -11.80
CA LEU A 102 21.14 -11.02 -10.40
C LEU A 102 20.86 -9.70 -9.68
N ALA A 103 21.68 -8.67 -9.93
CA ALA A 103 21.47 -7.34 -9.37
C ALA A 103 20.12 -6.75 -9.81
N THR A 104 19.78 -6.85 -11.11
CA THR A 104 18.48 -6.39 -11.63
C THR A 104 17.32 -7.16 -11.01
N ALA A 105 17.40 -8.50 -10.94
CA ALA A 105 16.35 -9.32 -10.35
C ALA A 105 16.09 -8.98 -8.87
N LEU A 106 17.16 -8.75 -8.10
CA LEU A 106 17.05 -8.30 -6.71
C LEU A 106 16.43 -6.91 -6.59
N LEU A 107 16.81 -5.96 -7.45
CA LEU A 107 16.24 -4.62 -7.46
C LEU A 107 14.74 -4.65 -7.80
N ASP A 108 14.32 -5.46 -8.77
CA ASP A 108 12.92 -5.63 -9.15
C ASP A 108 12.09 -6.22 -8.00
N GLY A 109 12.58 -7.30 -7.39
CA GLY A 109 11.89 -7.93 -6.26
C GLY A 109 11.83 -7.04 -5.02
N MET A 110 12.93 -6.34 -4.71
CA MET A 110 13.00 -5.38 -3.61
C MET A 110 12.04 -4.21 -3.83
N SER A 111 11.92 -3.74 -5.07
CA SER A 111 10.99 -2.67 -5.41
C SER A 111 9.54 -3.08 -5.14
N VAL A 112 9.13 -4.27 -5.60
CA VAL A 112 7.79 -4.81 -5.33
C VAL A 112 7.53 -4.87 -3.83
N ALA A 113 8.48 -5.41 -3.06
CA ALA A 113 8.40 -5.56 -1.62
C ALA A 113 8.18 -4.22 -0.90
N PHE A 114 8.99 -3.21 -1.21
CA PHE A 114 8.90 -1.91 -0.58
C PHE A 114 7.69 -1.09 -1.02
N CYS A 115 7.37 -1.09 -2.32
CA CYS A 115 6.24 -0.32 -2.85
C CYS A 115 4.92 -0.79 -2.23
N SER A 116 4.66 -2.09 -2.27
CA SER A 116 3.44 -2.67 -1.69
C SER A 116 3.37 -2.53 -0.17
N THR A 117 4.50 -2.67 0.55
CA THR A 117 4.56 -2.43 2.00
C THR A 117 4.21 -0.97 2.34
N LEU A 118 4.75 -0.01 1.60
CA LEU A 118 4.48 1.41 1.81
C LEU A 118 3.00 1.73 1.59
N VAL A 119 2.40 1.22 0.50
CA VAL A 119 0.97 1.44 0.21
C VAL A 119 0.09 0.80 1.28
N GLY A 120 0.41 -0.41 1.72
CA GLY A 120 -0.27 -1.08 2.82
C GLY A 120 -0.21 -0.28 4.13
N ALA A 121 0.98 0.23 4.49
CA ALA A 121 1.16 1.06 5.69
C ALA A 121 0.36 2.38 5.61
N ILE A 122 0.36 3.05 4.47
CA ILE A 122 -0.42 4.28 4.26
C ILE A 122 -1.92 4.00 4.35
N ALA A 123 -2.41 2.94 3.70
CA ALA A 123 -3.83 2.55 3.76
C ALA A 123 -4.27 2.18 5.18
N ALA A 124 -3.40 1.48 5.93
CA ALA A 124 -3.61 1.19 7.35
C ALA A 124 -3.69 2.46 8.21
N LEU A 125 -2.77 3.42 8.02
CA LEU A 125 -2.80 4.70 8.76
C LEU A 125 -4.03 5.53 8.42
N TRP A 126 -4.39 5.60 7.14
CA TRP A 126 -5.56 6.33 6.68
C TRP A 126 -6.85 5.74 7.25
N THR A 127 -7.03 4.42 7.20
CA THR A 127 -8.21 3.78 7.81
C THR A 127 -8.20 3.86 9.34
N SER A 128 -7.03 3.79 9.98
CA SER A 128 -6.89 3.97 11.43
C SER A 128 -7.31 5.36 11.89
N THR A 129 -6.93 6.42 11.16
CA THR A 129 -7.34 7.80 11.50
C THR A 129 -8.84 8.02 11.30
N ASN A 130 -9.45 7.41 10.28
CA ASN A 130 -10.91 7.39 10.12
C ASN A 130 -11.61 6.68 11.29
N GLY A 131 -11.12 5.50 11.69
CA GLY A 131 -11.68 4.75 12.82
C GLY A 131 -11.60 5.52 14.13
N TRP A 132 -10.47 6.14 14.41
CA TRP A 132 -10.28 7.02 15.58
C TRP A 132 -11.26 8.20 15.58
N LEU A 133 -11.42 8.88 14.45
CA LEU A 133 -12.34 10.00 14.31
C LEU A 133 -13.80 9.59 14.57
N LEU A 134 -14.16 8.38 14.15
CA LEU A 134 -15.48 7.79 14.34
C LEU A 134 -15.70 7.23 15.76
N GLY A 135 -14.69 7.29 16.63
CA GLY A 135 -14.77 6.74 17.99
C GLY A 135 -14.81 5.22 18.04
N LEU A 136 -14.34 4.55 16.98
CA LEU A 136 -14.18 3.10 16.98
C LEU A 136 -12.96 2.78 17.84
N ALA A 137 -13.15 1.91 18.84
CA ALA A 137 -12.04 1.42 19.65
C ALA A 137 -10.96 0.83 18.73
N ALA A 138 -9.69 1.07 19.07
CA ALA A 138 -8.60 0.30 18.50
C ALA A 138 -8.82 -1.15 18.96
N SER A 139 -9.44 -1.98 18.11
CA SER A 139 -9.51 -3.41 18.39
C SER A 139 -8.08 -3.93 18.35
N GLU A 140 -7.56 -4.27 19.52
CA GLU A 140 -6.30 -4.99 19.71
C GLU A 140 -6.40 -6.40 19.11
#